data_AF-A0A0G2JIA2-F1
#
_entry.id   AF-A0A0G2JIA2-F1
#
_cell.length_a   1.000
_cell.length_b   1.000
_cell.length_c   1.000
_cell.angle_alpha   90.00
_cell.angle_beta   90.00
_cell.angle_gamma   90.00
#
_symmetry.space_group_name_H-M   'P 1'
#
loop_
_entity.id
_entity.type
_entity.pdbx_description
1 polymer ?
#
loop_
_entity_poly.entity_id
_entity_poly.type
_entity_poly.pdbx_seq_one_letter_code
_entity_poly.pdbx_strand_id
1 'polypeptide(L)'
;MGPEALSSLLLLLLVASGDADMKGHFDPAKCRYALGMQDRTIPDSDISASSSWSDSTAARHSRLESSDGDGAWCPAGSVFPKEEEYLQVDLQRLHLVALVGTQGRHAGGLGKEFSRSYRLRYSRDGRRWMGWKDRWGQEVISGNEDPEGVVLKDLGPPMVARLVRF
;
A
#
# COMPACT_ATOMS: atom_id res chain seq x y z
N MET A 1 70.34 -4.76 -26.30
CA MET A 1 69.53 -3.70 -26.93
C MET A 1 68.52 -4.37 -27.85
N GLY A 2 67.26 -4.38 -27.41
CA GLY A 2 66.09 -4.88 -28.12
C GLY A 2 64.89 -4.63 -27.19
N PRO A 3 63.93 -3.75 -27.52
CA PRO A 3 62.97 -3.27 -26.54
C PRO A 3 61.82 -4.25 -26.33
N GLU A 4 61.45 -4.37 -25.05
CA GLU A 4 60.25 -5.01 -24.52
C GLU A 4 58.98 -4.46 -25.20
N ALA A 5 58.20 -5.34 -25.84
CA ALA A 5 56.87 -5.01 -26.32
C ALA A 5 55.85 -5.22 -25.19
N LEU A 6 55.62 -4.18 -24.39
CA LEU A 6 54.51 -4.16 -23.44
C LEU A 6 53.19 -4.05 -24.22
N SER A 7 52.52 -5.18 -24.35
CA SER A 7 51.14 -5.30 -24.83
C SER A 7 50.22 -4.48 -23.93
N SER A 8 49.94 -3.24 -24.34
CA SER A 8 48.99 -2.36 -23.66
C SER A 8 47.58 -2.84 -24.02
N LEU A 9 46.98 -3.58 -23.10
CA LEU A 9 45.56 -3.91 -23.12
C LEU A 9 44.76 -2.61 -22.98
N LEU A 10 44.32 -2.05 -24.10
CA LEU A 10 43.49 -0.84 -24.13
C LEU A 10 42.10 -1.20 -23.58
N LEU A 11 41.90 -1.00 -22.28
CA LEU A 11 40.60 -1.09 -21.65
C LEU A 11 39.78 0.12 -22.11
N LEU A 12 38.93 -0.05 -23.14
CA LEU A 12 37.95 0.97 -23.50
C LEU A 12 36.91 1.07 -22.37
N LEU A 13 37.17 1.94 -21.39
CA LEU A 13 36.14 2.49 -20.53
C LEU A 13 35.30 3.43 -21.40
N LEU A 14 34.18 2.92 -21.92
CA LEU A 14 33.09 3.74 -22.41
C LEU A 14 32.52 4.52 -21.23
N VAL A 15 33.10 5.69 -20.94
CA VAL A 15 32.46 6.69 -20.10
C VAL A 15 31.35 7.28 -20.96
N ALA A 16 30.14 6.75 -20.80
CA ALA A 16 28.96 7.40 -21.32
C ALA A 16 28.77 8.70 -20.52
N SER A 17 29.44 9.77 -20.93
CA SER A 17 29.11 11.13 -20.49
C SER A 17 27.85 11.57 -21.24
N GLY A 18 26.75 10.90 -20.91
CA GLY A 18 25.42 11.34 -21.24
C GLY A 18 24.84 11.98 -20.00
N ASP A 19 25.07 13.29 -19.81
CA ASP A 19 24.13 14.13 -19.07
C ASP A 19 22.85 14.25 -19.89
N ALA A 20 22.17 13.11 -20.07
CA ALA A 20 20.74 13.13 -20.27
C ALA A 20 20.15 13.46 -18.91
N ASP A 21 20.02 14.75 -18.64
CA ASP A 21 19.17 15.32 -17.62
C ASP A 21 17.86 14.53 -17.59
N MET A 22 17.75 13.57 -16.66
CA MET A 22 16.51 12.86 -16.33
C MET A 22 15.60 13.87 -15.63
N LYS A 23 15.15 14.88 -16.39
CA LYS A 23 14.09 15.82 -16.04
C LYS A 23 12.76 15.07 -16.06
N GLY A 24 12.62 14.16 -15.12
CA GLY A 24 11.49 13.27 -14.95
C GLY A 24 11.52 12.59 -13.59
N HIS A 25 12.15 13.22 -12.59
CA HIS A 25 12.01 12.76 -11.21
C HIS A 25 10.53 12.90 -10.81
N PHE A 26 9.85 11.77 -10.77
CA PHE A 26 8.51 11.66 -10.22
C PHE A 26 8.56 12.13 -8.76
N ASP A 27 7.80 13.17 -8.44
CA ASP A 27 7.69 13.71 -7.09
C ASP A 27 6.52 13.03 -6.35
N PRO A 28 6.77 12.10 -5.41
CA PRO A 28 5.71 11.44 -4.67
C PRO A 28 4.89 12.41 -3.83
N ALA A 29 5.42 13.58 -3.47
CA ALA A 29 4.68 14.59 -2.74
C ALA A 29 3.50 15.17 -3.55
N LYS A 30 3.54 15.07 -4.88
CA LYS A 30 2.45 15.49 -5.78
C LYS A 30 1.46 14.37 -6.13
N CYS A 31 1.78 13.12 -5.80
CA CYS A 31 0.92 11.96 -6.06
C CYS A 31 0.20 11.51 -4.78
N ARG A 32 -0.78 12.30 -4.36
CA ARG A 32 -1.49 12.10 -3.08
C ARG A 32 -3.01 12.15 -3.23
N TYR A 33 -3.54 12.07 -4.46
CA TYR A 33 -4.98 12.07 -4.70
C TYR A 33 -5.62 10.82 -4.12
N ALA A 34 -6.77 10.98 -3.48
CA ALA A 34 -7.59 9.84 -3.05
C ALA A 34 -8.02 9.03 -4.28
N LEU A 35 -7.93 7.70 -4.18
CA LEU A 35 -8.13 6.81 -5.33
C LEU A 35 -9.56 6.27 -5.48
N GLY A 36 -10.48 6.57 -4.56
CA GLY A 36 -11.88 6.17 -4.73
C GLY A 36 -12.61 5.58 -3.53
N MET A 37 -11.94 5.38 -2.39
CA MET A 37 -12.55 4.70 -1.24
C MET A 37 -13.70 5.54 -0.65
N GLN A 38 -13.44 6.80 -0.28
CA GLN A 38 -14.40 7.69 0.36
C GLN A 38 -15.41 8.28 -0.63
N ASP A 39 -14.96 8.73 -1.79
CA ASP A 39 -15.75 9.36 -2.85
C ASP A 39 -16.50 8.35 -3.74
N ARG A 40 -16.40 7.04 -3.45
CA ARG A 40 -17.11 5.94 -4.13
C ARG A 40 -16.69 5.68 -5.59
N THR A 41 -15.62 6.32 -6.07
CA THR A 41 -15.05 6.00 -7.41
C THR A 41 -14.62 4.53 -7.51
N ILE A 42 -14.11 3.93 -6.42
CA ILE A 42 -13.92 2.48 -6.32
C ILE A 42 -15.27 1.86 -5.96
N PRO A 43 -15.88 1.02 -6.81
CA PRO A 43 -17.18 0.39 -6.52
C PRO A 43 -17.06 -0.73 -5.48
N ASP A 44 -18.18 -1.11 -4.85
CA ASP A 44 -18.20 -2.19 -3.83
C ASP A 44 -17.69 -3.54 -4.37
N SER A 45 -17.90 -3.81 -5.67
CA SER A 45 -17.41 -5.03 -6.33
C SER A 45 -15.88 -5.16 -6.34
N ASP A 46 -15.18 -4.03 -6.17
CA ASP A 46 -13.72 -3.95 -6.15
C ASP A 46 -13.14 -3.99 -4.74
N ILE A 47 -14.01 -4.12 -3.72
CA ILE A 47 -13.62 -4.22 -2.31
C ILE A 47 -14.05 -5.59 -1.79
N SER A 48 -13.07 -6.38 -1.39
CA SER A 48 -13.25 -7.77 -0.93
C SER A 48 -12.48 -7.97 0.38
N ALA A 49 -12.77 -9.03 1.12
CA ALA A 49 -12.04 -9.39 2.33
C ALA A 49 -11.89 -10.91 2.45
N SER A 50 -10.94 -11.37 3.27
CA SER A 50 -10.80 -12.78 3.65
C SER A 50 -12.06 -13.33 4.32
N SER A 51 -12.67 -12.51 5.18
CA SER A 51 -13.88 -12.84 5.92
C SER A 51 -14.58 -11.56 6.39
N SER A 52 -15.76 -11.71 6.99
CA SER A 52 -16.47 -10.61 7.67
C SER A 52 -17.23 -11.16 8.86
N TRP A 53 -17.19 -10.46 10.00
CA TRP A 53 -17.89 -10.86 11.23
C TRP A 53 -19.40 -10.98 11.01
N SER A 54 -19.96 -10.05 10.23
CA SER A 54 -21.35 -10.00 9.82
C SER A 54 -21.47 -9.30 8.46
N ASP A 55 -22.64 -9.33 7.85
CA ASP A 55 -22.90 -8.52 6.65
C ASP A 55 -22.82 -7.01 6.95
N SER A 56 -23.20 -6.57 8.15
CA SER A 56 -23.07 -5.18 8.60
C SER A 56 -21.62 -4.72 8.77
N THR A 57 -20.66 -5.65 8.78
CA THR A 57 -19.21 -5.38 8.83
C THR A 57 -18.48 -5.95 7.61
N ALA A 58 -19.20 -6.11 6.49
CA ALA A 58 -18.65 -6.56 5.21
C ALA A 58 -17.61 -5.59 4.63
N ALA A 59 -16.79 -6.08 3.70
CA ALA A 59 -15.70 -5.34 3.07
C ALA A 59 -16.11 -3.96 2.50
N ARG A 60 -17.31 -3.85 1.91
CA ARG A 60 -17.87 -2.59 1.37
C ARG A 60 -18.01 -1.47 2.41
N HIS A 61 -18.08 -1.81 3.68
CA HIS A 61 -18.17 -0.86 4.80
C HIS A 61 -16.79 -0.33 5.26
N SER A 62 -15.69 -0.71 4.60
CA SER A 62 -14.31 -0.26 4.92
C SER A 62 -13.92 1.14 4.44
N ARG A 63 -14.87 1.89 3.87
CA ARG A 63 -14.59 3.20 3.28
C ARG A 63 -14.29 4.22 4.38
N LEU A 64 -13.18 4.94 4.22
CA LEU A 64 -12.79 6.02 5.14
C LEU A 64 -13.92 7.06 5.28
N GLU A 65 -14.14 7.56 6.49
CA GLU A 65 -15.18 8.54 6.83
C GLU A 65 -16.62 8.07 6.50
N SER A 66 -16.84 6.76 6.34
CA SER A 66 -18.16 6.19 6.09
C SER A 66 -18.80 5.70 7.38
N SER A 67 -20.12 5.86 7.48
CA SER A 67 -20.94 5.28 8.55
C SER A 67 -21.84 4.15 8.06
N ASP A 68 -21.61 3.62 6.86
CA ASP A 68 -22.41 2.52 6.31
C ASP A 68 -22.29 1.25 7.16
N GLY A 69 -23.37 0.46 7.21
CA GLY A 69 -23.41 -0.76 8.01
C GLY A 69 -23.24 -0.46 9.49
N ASP A 70 -22.45 -1.28 10.19
CA ASP A 70 -22.05 -1.04 11.59
C ASP A 70 -20.75 -0.24 11.69
N GLY A 71 -20.38 0.49 10.62
CA GLY A 71 -19.38 1.57 10.62
C GLY A 71 -18.00 1.22 10.08
N ALA A 72 -17.66 -0.05 9.82
CA ALA A 72 -16.38 -0.45 9.25
C ALA A 72 -16.43 -1.90 8.72
N TRP A 73 -15.33 -2.37 8.12
CA TRP A 73 -15.08 -3.80 7.95
C TRP A 73 -14.47 -4.40 9.23
N CYS A 74 -14.88 -5.62 9.59
CA CYS A 74 -14.29 -6.39 10.69
C CYS A 74 -14.12 -7.86 10.26
N PRO A 75 -12.94 -8.48 10.45
CA PRO A 75 -12.75 -9.90 10.14
C PRO A 75 -13.61 -10.78 11.06
N ALA A 76 -13.98 -11.96 10.59
CA ALA A 76 -14.81 -12.91 11.34
C ALA A 76 -14.07 -13.58 12.50
N GLY A 77 -12.78 -13.86 12.30
CA GLY A 77 -11.94 -14.53 13.29
C GLY A 77 -10.97 -13.58 13.99
N SER A 78 -10.37 -14.07 15.08
CA SER A 78 -9.21 -13.41 15.69
C SER A 78 -8.05 -13.37 14.70
N VAL A 79 -7.52 -12.18 14.45
CA VAL A 79 -6.36 -11.98 13.57
C VAL A 79 -5.09 -12.58 14.16
N PHE A 80 -4.92 -12.52 15.49
CA PHE A 80 -3.76 -13.10 16.17
C PHE A 80 -4.01 -14.56 16.57
N PRO A 81 -2.98 -15.43 16.50
CA PRO A 81 -1.58 -15.13 16.16
C PRO A 81 -1.21 -15.31 14.68
N LYS A 82 -2.15 -15.71 13.81
CA LYS A 82 -1.84 -16.14 12.42
C LYS A 82 -1.61 -15.00 11.44
N GLU A 83 -2.26 -13.85 11.66
CA GLU A 83 -2.18 -12.65 10.81
C GLU A 83 -2.59 -12.91 9.34
N GLU A 84 -3.60 -13.76 9.12
CA GLU A 84 -4.06 -14.20 7.78
C GLU A 84 -5.25 -13.40 7.23
N GLU A 85 -5.94 -12.62 8.07
CA GLU A 85 -7.09 -11.81 7.66
C GLU A 85 -6.65 -10.57 6.88
N TYR A 86 -7.40 -10.22 5.83
CA TYR A 86 -7.09 -9.06 5.00
C TYR A 86 -8.33 -8.41 4.39
N LEU A 87 -8.22 -7.10 4.16
CA LEU A 87 -9.09 -6.34 3.25
C LEU A 87 -8.33 -6.16 1.94
N GLN A 88 -8.98 -6.43 0.81
CA GLN A 88 -8.40 -6.28 -0.51
C GLN A 88 -9.17 -5.24 -1.33
N VAL A 89 -8.43 -4.32 -1.93
CA VAL A 89 -8.93 -3.31 -2.86
C VAL A 89 -8.33 -3.55 -4.24
N ASP A 90 -9.18 -3.63 -5.27
CA ASP A 90 -8.79 -3.68 -6.67
C ASP A 90 -8.94 -2.29 -7.31
N LEU A 91 -7.84 -1.67 -7.69
CA LEU A 91 -7.82 -0.34 -8.31
C LEU A 91 -8.11 -0.41 -9.82
N GLN A 92 -8.37 -1.60 -10.37
CA GLN A 92 -8.63 -1.94 -11.78
C GLN A 92 -7.47 -1.66 -12.75
N ARG A 93 -6.63 -0.65 -12.47
CA ARG A 93 -5.46 -0.23 -13.24
C ARG A 93 -4.26 -0.10 -12.32
N LEU A 94 -3.07 -0.09 -12.90
CA LEU A 94 -1.85 0.18 -12.15
C LEU A 94 -1.84 1.64 -11.68
N HIS A 95 -1.66 1.80 -10.38
CA HIS A 95 -1.46 3.09 -9.72
C HIS A 95 -0.13 3.07 -8.99
N LEU A 96 0.48 4.25 -8.86
CA LEU A 96 1.49 4.44 -7.84
C LEU A 96 0.80 4.84 -6.55
N VAL A 97 0.82 3.94 -5.56
CA VAL A 97 0.28 4.17 -4.24
C VAL A 97 1.40 4.69 -3.34
N ALA A 98 1.34 5.98 -3.03
CA ALA A 98 2.34 6.66 -2.19
C ALA A 98 1.89 6.88 -0.74
N LEU A 99 0.60 6.70 -0.47
CA LEU A 99 0.01 6.91 0.85
C LEU A 99 -1.18 5.98 1.06
N VAL A 100 -1.38 5.56 2.29
CA VAL A 100 -2.63 4.93 2.74
C VAL A 100 -3.18 5.64 3.97
N GLY A 101 -4.49 5.63 4.14
CA GLY A 101 -5.18 6.11 5.33
C GLY A 101 -5.97 4.99 5.97
N THR A 102 -5.92 4.88 7.30
CA THR A 102 -6.69 3.91 8.08
C THR A 102 -7.53 4.62 9.14
N GLN A 103 -8.68 4.04 9.44
CA GLN A 103 -9.62 4.51 10.45
C GLN A 103 -10.24 3.29 11.13
N GLY A 104 -10.64 3.44 12.39
CA GLY A 104 -11.35 2.39 13.11
C GLY A 104 -12.86 2.41 12.86
N ARG A 105 -13.57 1.60 13.64
CA ARG A 105 -15.03 1.51 13.61
C ARG A 105 -15.63 2.53 14.58
N HIS A 106 -15.90 3.74 14.11
CA HIS A 106 -16.53 4.78 14.94
C HIS A 106 -17.99 4.45 15.31
N ALA A 107 -18.80 4.00 14.34
CA ALA A 107 -20.18 3.54 14.52
C ALA A 107 -21.07 4.47 15.39
N GLY A 108 -21.12 5.75 15.02
CA GLY A 108 -21.89 6.76 15.75
C GLY A 108 -21.38 7.04 17.18
N GLY A 109 -20.08 6.81 17.42
CA GLY A 109 -19.42 7.04 18.70
C GLY A 109 -19.53 5.87 19.70
N LEU A 110 -20.19 4.78 19.32
CA LEU A 110 -20.31 3.59 20.17
C LEU A 110 -19.25 2.52 19.89
N GLY A 111 -18.63 2.57 18.70
CA GLY A 111 -17.61 1.62 18.33
C GLY A 111 -16.28 1.87 19.04
N LYS A 112 -15.54 0.79 19.29
CA LYS A 112 -14.30 0.80 20.09
C LYS A 112 -13.16 0.05 19.40
N GLU A 113 -13.42 -0.51 18.23
CA GLU A 113 -12.54 -1.43 17.52
C GLU A 113 -11.75 -0.67 16.46
N PHE A 114 -10.44 -0.92 16.43
CA PHE A 114 -9.51 -0.33 15.47
C PHE A 114 -8.26 -1.20 15.35
N SER A 115 -7.58 -1.12 14.21
CA SER A 115 -6.32 -1.83 13.98
C SER A 115 -5.14 -0.98 14.43
N ARG A 116 -4.50 -1.40 15.53
CA ARG A 116 -3.29 -0.73 16.09
C ARG A 116 -2.06 -0.86 15.19
N SER A 117 -2.01 -1.91 14.39
CA SER A 117 -0.96 -2.12 13.41
C SER A 117 -1.45 -3.01 12.29
N TYR A 118 -0.79 -2.92 11.15
CA TYR A 118 -1.11 -3.71 9.97
C TYR A 118 0.15 -3.89 9.10
N ARG A 119 0.04 -4.75 8.08
CA ARG A 119 1.07 -4.91 7.04
C ARG A 119 0.40 -4.74 5.69
N LEU A 120 1.14 -4.25 4.70
CA LEU A 120 0.62 -4.14 3.34
C LEU A 120 1.17 -5.24 2.46
N ARG A 121 0.30 -5.82 1.64
CA ARG A 121 0.69 -6.62 0.48
C ARG A 121 0.11 -6.01 -0.77
N TYR A 122 0.80 -6.13 -1.89
CA TYR A 122 0.32 -5.60 -3.15
C TYR A 122 0.65 -6.52 -4.31
N SER A 123 -0.13 -6.38 -5.38
CA SER A 123 0.05 -7.13 -6.61
C SER A 123 -0.25 -6.28 -7.82
N ARG A 124 0.42 -6.57 -8.92
CA ARG A 124 0.21 -5.94 -10.23
C ARG A 124 -0.67 -6.80 -11.14
N ASP A 125 -0.61 -8.12 -10.97
CA ASP A 125 -1.23 -9.12 -11.84
C ASP A 125 -2.31 -9.97 -11.15
N GLY A 126 -2.50 -9.81 -9.84
CA GLY A 126 -3.42 -10.62 -9.04
C GLY A 126 -2.89 -12.02 -8.70
N ARG A 127 -1.71 -12.40 -9.18
CA ARG A 127 -1.12 -13.74 -8.98
C ARG A 127 0.06 -13.68 -8.02
N ARG A 128 1.01 -12.77 -8.25
CA ARG A 128 2.17 -12.60 -7.39
C ARG A 128 1.91 -11.46 -6.40
N TRP A 129 1.98 -11.78 -5.12
CA TRP A 129 1.85 -10.83 -4.02
C TRP A 129 3.20 -10.52 -3.40
N MET A 130 3.49 -9.23 -3.22
CA MET A 130 4.70 -8.73 -2.58
C MET A 130 4.32 -8.08 -1.25
N GLY A 131 5.09 -8.32 -0.20
CA GLY A 131 5.01 -7.53 1.03
C GLY A 131 5.63 -6.16 0.80
N TRP A 132 4.99 -5.12 1.31
CA TRP A 132 5.61 -3.80 1.38
C TRP A 132 6.52 -3.75 2.62
N LYS A 133 7.70 -3.16 2.44
CA LYS A 133 8.60 -2.79 3.53
C LYS A 133 9.07 -1.37 3.28
N ASP A 134 9.32 -0.62 4.34
CA ASP A 134 9.93 0.69 4.20
C ASP A 134 11.42 0.60 3.83
N ARG A 135 12.05 1.77 3.68
CA ARG A 135 13.49 1.88 3.33
C ARG A 135 14.42 1.23 4.35
N TRP A 136 13.96 0.99 5.57
CA TRP A 136 14.72 0.36 6.65
C TRP A 136 14.37 -1.12 6.83
N GLY A 137 13.49 -1.66 5.99
CA GLY A 137 13.10 -3.07 6.00
C GLY A 137 11.98 -3.40 7.00
N GLN A 138 11.36 -2.40 7.62
CA GLN A 138 10.24 -2.58 8.55
C GLN A 138 8.95 -2.88 7.77
N GLU A 139 8.26 -3.96 8.15
CA GLU A 139 7.00 -4.39 7.51
C GLU A 139 5.75 -3.92 8.28
N VAL A 140 5.82 -3.93 9.61
CA VAL A 140 4.68 -3.55 10.46
C VAL A 140 4.55 -2.03 10.47
N ILE A 141 3.36 -1.57 10.11
CA ILE A 141 2.96 -0.16 10.12
C ILE A 141 2.13 0.07 11.38
N SER A 142 2.48 1.11 12.16
CA SER A 142 1.63 1.61 13.23
C SER A 142 0.35 2.21 12.64
N GLY A 143 -0.80 1.74 13.13
CA GLY A 143 -2.13 2.16 12.71
C GLY A 143 -2.74 3.15 13.68
N ASN A 144 -3.99 2.88 14.07
CA ASN A 144 -4.81 3.81 14.83
C ASN A 144 -4.67 3.58 16.35
N GLU A 145 -4.88 4.64 17.13
CA GLU A 145 -4.95 4.61 18.60
C GLU A 145 -6.39 4.77 19.13
N ASP A 146 -7.33 5.09 18.23
CA ASP A 146 -8.75 5.25 18.52
C ASP A 146 -9.62 4.90 17.29
N PRO A 147 -10.96 4.80 17.44
CA PRO A 147 -11.86 4.44 16.35
C PRO A 147 -12.21 5.57 15.38
N GLU A 148 -11.91 6.84 15.71
CA GLU A 148 -12.43 8.03 15.01
C GLU A 148 -11.39 8.67 14.12
N GLY A 149 -10.16 8.83 14.58
CA GLY A 149 -9.10 9.54 13.88
C GLY A 149 -8.62 8.78 12.64
N VAL A 150 -8.40 9.53 11.55
CA VAL A 150 -7.70 9.03 10.36
C VAL A 150 -6.19 9.11 10.58
N VAL A 151 -5.51 7.98 10.45
CA VAL A 151 -4.05 7.91 10.45
C VAL A 151 -3.56 7.73 9.01
N LEU A 152 -2.73 8.67 8.55
CA LEU A 152 -2.10 8.59 7.23
C LEU A 152 -0.69 8.02 7.35
N LYS A 153 -0.34 7.10 6.45
CA LYS A 153 1.01 6.54 6.33
C LYS A 153 1.60 6.85 4.96
N ASP A 154 2.65 7.65 4.94
CA ASP A 154 3.51 7.81 3.77
C ASP A 154 4.28 6.52 3.49
N LEU A 155 4.12 5.99 2.29
CA LEU A 155 4.80 4.79 1.83
C LEU A 155 6.15 5.20 1.21
N GLY A 156 7.20 5.12 2.02
CA GLY A 156 8.59 5.26 1.57
C GLY A 156 9.30 3.91 1.56
N PRO A 157 9.48 3.24 0.40
CA PRO A 157 9.15 3.68 -0.96
C PRO A 157 7.67 3.47 -1.34
N PRO A 158 7.16 4.22 -2.35
CA PRO A 158 5.81 4.01 -2.87
C PRO A 158 5.75 2.68 -3.65
N MET A 159 4.55 2.11 -3.80
CA MET A 159 4.35 0.84 -4.51
C MET A 159 3.54 1.02 -5.79
N VAL A 160 3.96 0.36 -6.87
CA VAL A 160 3.16 0.26 -8.09
C VAL A 160 2.26 -0.98 -7.99
N ALA A 161 0.96 -0.77 -7.89
CA ALA A 161 -0.02 -1.80 -7.57
C ALA A 161 -1.31 -1.64 -8.39
N ARG A 162 -1.95 -2.78 -8.69
CA ARG A 162 -3.36 -2.85 -9.10
C ARG A 162 -4.21 -3.29 -7.91
N LEU A 163 -3.75 -4.29 -7.17
CA LEU A 163 -4.42 -4.77 -5.96
C LEU A 163 -3.58 -4.45 -4.73
N VAL A 164 -4.25 -4.05 -3.66
CA VAL A 164 -3.65 -3.80 -2.35
C VAL A 164 -4.41 -4.60 -1.30
N ARG A 165 -3.67 -5.21 -0.37
CA ARG A 165 -4.18 -5.87 0.83
C ARG A 165 -3.66 -5.18 2.08
N PHE A 166 -4.56 -4.94 3.01
CA PHE A 166 -4.33 -4.46 4.37
C PHE A 166 -4.45 -5.61 5.36
#